data_AF-A0A2P4XHT2-F1
#
_entry.id   AF-A0A2P4XHT2-F1
#
_cell.length_a   1.000
_cell.length_b   1.000
_cell.length_c   1.000
_cell.angle_alpha   90.00
_cell.angle_beta   90.00
_cell.angle_gamma   90.00
#
_symmetry.space_group_name_H-M   'P 1'
#
loop_
_entity.id
_entity.type
_entity.pdbx_description
1 polymer ?
#
loop_
_entity_poly.entity_id
_entity_poly.type
_entity_poly.pdbx_seq_one_letter_code
_entity_poly.pdbx_strand_id
1 'polypeptide(L)'
;MHTFGGQVLRPFSNQPGGGAEPFGSRMRAVGDSVRNALSTQPGVQYQSETGAYLYKAYGCFDDGMFLQYNLTVPALTIEVEGGDFVSPQSSIRPVGENIYLGLCQFAHEALEYSKFVEEAYTDSDSYSDDGEFI
;
A
#
# COMPACT_ATOMS: atom_id res chain seq x y z
N MET A 1 -3.80 -10.10 1.89
CA MET A 1 -2.55 -10.89 1.82
C MET A 1 -2.85 -12.16 1.07
N HIS A 2 -2.03 -12.45 0.07
CA HIS A 2 -2.21 -13.52 -0.90
C HIS A 2 -0.88 -14.22 -1.15
N THR A 3 -0.91 -15.27 -1.95
CA THR A 3 0.27 -15.94 -2.49
C THR A 3 -0.06 -16.41 -3.90
N PHE A 4 0.86 -16.44 -4.86
CA PHE A 4 2.28 -16.13 -4.79
C PHE A 4 2.62 -14.99 -5.76
N GLY A 5 3.79 -14.36 -5.60
CA GLY A 5 4.31 -13.43 -6.59
C GLY A 5 5.48 -12.56 -6.14
N GLY A 6 5.69 -12.41 -4.83
CA GLY A 6 6.69 -11.47 -4.32
C GLY A 6 6.33 -10.03 -4.69
N GLN A 7 5.10 -9.62 -4.47
CA GLN A 7 4.59 -8.31 -4.87
C GLN A 7 3.93 -7.57 -3.72
N VAL A 8 4.08 -6.25 -3.74
CA VAL A 8 3.35 -5.28 -2.93
C VAL A 8 2.50 -4.46 -3.90
N LEU A 9 1.24 -4.86 -4.02
CA LEU A 9 0.29 -4.28 -4.96
C LEU A 9 -0.45 -3.13 -4.26
N ARG A 10 -0.28 -1.95 -4.83
CA ARG A 10 -0.94 -0.71 -4.41
C ARG A 10 -2.20 -0.50 -5.24
N PRO A 11 -3.22 0.22 -4.73
CA PRO A 11 -4.27 0.73 -5.58
C PRO A 11 -3.70 1.59 -6.73
N PHE A 12 -4.26 1.56 -7.94
CA PHE A 12 -5.46 0.83 -8.34
C PHE A 12 -5.17 -0.46 -9.13
N SER A 13 -6.08 -1.42 -9.00
CA SER A 13 -6.12 -2.67 -9.74
C SER A 13 -6.92 -2.57 -11.04
N ASN A 14 -7.87 -1.63 -11.11
CA ASN A 14 -8.76 -1.46 -12.26
C ASN A 14 -8.16 -0.59 -13.38
N GLN A 15 -7.03 0.07 -13.16
CA GLN A 15 -6.38 0.94 -14.14
C GLN A 15 -4.88 1.08 -13.87
N PRO A 16 -4.04 1.20 -14.91
CA PRO A 16 -2.65 1.56 -14.72
C PRO A 16 -2.56 2.99 -14.18
N GLY A 17 -1.65 3.23 -13.25
CA GLY A 17 -1.47 4.53 -12.59
C GLY A 17 -1.96 4.56 -11.14
N GLY A 18 -1.53 5.57 -10.39
CA GLY A 18 -1.85 5.73 -8.97
C GLY A 18 -3.12 6.54 -8.72
N GLY A 19 -3.41 6.78 -7.44
CA GLY A 19 -4.41 7.77 -7.02
C GLY A 19 -4.04 9.19 -7.41
N ALA A 20 -5.01 10.11 -7.28
CA ALA A 20 -4.75 11.53 -7.47
C ALA A 20 -3.70 12.03 -6.47
N GLU A 21 -2.88 13.00 -6.87
CA GLU A 21 -1.98 13.67 -5.94
C GLU A 21 -2.78 14.51 -4.93
N PRO A 22 -2.30 14.66 -3.69
CA PRO A 22 -1.03 14.13 -3.15
C PRO A 22 -1.06 12.64 -2.72
N PHE A 23 -2.23 11.99 -2.70
CA PHE A 23 -2.40 10.63 -2.16
C PHE A 23 -1.71 9.54 -2.99
N GLY A 24 -1.61 9.74 -4.31
CA GLY A 24 -0.95 8.81 -5.24
C GLY A 24 0.54 8.61 -4.94
N SER A 25 1.30 9.71 -4.82
CA SER A 25 2.72 9.65 -4.45
C SER A 25 2.93 9.10 -3.05
N ARG A 26 2.07 9.47 -2.09
CA ARG A 26 2.12 8.92 -0.72
C ARG A 26 1.88 7.41 -0.70
N MET A 27 0.88 6.91 -1.41
CA MET A 27 0.61 5.48 -1.47
C MET A 27 1.74 4.71 -2.17
N ARG A 28 2.41 5.32 -3.15
CA ARG A 28 3.63 4.76 -3.75
C ARG A 28 4.75 4.60 -2.71
N ALA A 29 4.99 5.64 -1.91
CA ALA A 29 6.00 5.62 -0.86
C ALA A 29 5.73 4.50 0.18
N VAL A 30 4.47 4.36 0.62
CA VAL A 30 4.04 3.25 1.51
C VAL A 30 4.41 1.90 0.91
N GLY A 31 4.03 1.64 -0.34
CA GLY A 31 4.32 0.36 -1.00
C GLY A 31 5.82 0.11 -1.21
N ASP A 32 6.58 1.15 -1.56
CA ASP A 32 8.04 1.04 -1.72
C ASP A 32 8.75 0.75 -0.39
N SER A 33 8.31 1.38 0.69
CA SER A 33 8.83 1.14 2.03
C SER A 33 8.57 -0.30 2.49
N VAL A 34 7.34 -0.80 2.33
CA VAL A 34 6.97 -2.18 2.64
C VAL A 34 7.76 -3.17 1.77
N ARG A 35 7.92 -2.89 0.47
CA ARG A 35 8.75 -3.70 -0.42
C ARG A 35 10.20 -3.78 0.04
N ASN A 36 10.78 -2.67 0.51
CA ASN A 36 12.15 -2.65 1.02
C ASN A 36 12.28 -3.52 2.28
N ALA A 37 11.31 -3.44 3.19
CA ALA A 37 11.28 -4.27 4.41
C ALA A 37 11.18 -5.77 4.10
N LEU A 38 10.48 -6.14 3.01
CA LEU A 38 10.33 -7.52 2.56
C LEU A 38 11.51 -8.05 1.73
N SER A 39 12.41 -7.19 1.24
CA SER A 39 13.50 -7.55 0.31
C SER A 39 14.87 -7.58 0.99
N THR A 40 14.90 -7.97 2.27
CA THR A 40 16.12 -7.94 3.10
C THR A 40 16.97 -9.20 2.99
N GLN A 41 16.37 -10.32 2.58
CA GLN A 41 17.06 -11.61 2.47
C GLN A 41 17.68 -11.81 1.07
N PRO A 42 18.87 -12.44 0.97
CA PRO A 42 19.45 -12.80 -0.32
C PRO A 42 18.49 -13.69 -1.14
N GLY A 43 18.26 -13.32 -2.39
CA GLY A 43 17.38 -14.07 -3.30
C GLY A 43 15.88 -13.79 -3.12
N VAL A 44 15.50 -13.01 -2.10
CA VAL A 44 14.12 -12.56 -1.88
C VAL A 44 13.99 -11.13 -2.34
N GLN A 45 13.22 -10.90 -3.39
CA GLN A 45 13.04 -9.56 -3.97
C GLN A 45 11.57 -9.33 -4.27
N TYR A 46 10.98 -8.39 -3.53
CA TYR A 46 9.61 -7.96 -3.77
C TYR A 46 9.58 -6.80 -4.77
N GLN A 47 8.50 -6.72 -5.54
CA GLN A 47 8.21 -5.58 -6.41
C GLN A 47 7.05 -4.76 -5.85
N SER A 48 7.13 -3.44 -5.96
CA SER A 48 6.06 -2.52 -5.57
C SER A 48 5.49 -1.90 -6.83
N GLU A 49 4.21 -2.13 -7.09
CA GLU A 49 3.50 -1.67 -8.30
C GLU A 49 2.01 -1.49 -8.03
N THR A 50 1.25 -0.95 -8.99
CA THR A 50 -0.21 -0.93 -8.83
C THR A 50 -0.79 -2.29 -9.22
N GLY A 51 -1.91 -2.71 -8.63
CA GLY A 51 -2.51 -4.01 -8.93
C GLY A 51 -2.73 -4.26 -10.42
N ALA A 52 -3.03 -3.20 -11.19
CA ALA A 52 -3.24 -3.28 -12.62
C ALA A 52 -2.00 -3.69 -13.43
N TYR A 53 -0.78 -3.53 -12.87
CA TYR A 53 0.45 -4.01 -13.50
C TYR A 53 0.58 -5.53 -13.45
N LEU A 54 0.06 -6.18 -12.41
CA LEU A 54 -0.04 -7.64 -12.37
C LEU A 54 -1.09 -8.13 -13.37
N TYR A 55 -2.33 -7.66 -13.24
CA TYR A 55 -3.38 -7.70 -14.25
C TYR A 55 -4.53 -6.79 -13.85
N LYS A 56 -5.33 -6.36 -14.83
CA LYS A 56 -6.51 -5.54 -14.56
C LYS A 56 -7.56 -6.34 -13.79
N ALA A 57 -7.94 -5.87 -12.62
CA ALA A 57 -8.94 -6.50 -11.76
C ALA A 57 -9.93 -5.46 -11.20
N TYR A 58 -11.15 -5.91 -10.90
CA TYR A 58 -12.22 -5.05 -10.37
C TYR A 58 -12.76 -5.65 -9.06
N GLY A 59 -13.14 -4.79 -8.12
CA GLY A 59 -13.67 -5.23 -6.83
C GLY A 59 -12.60 -5.74 -5.85
N CYS A 60 -11.32 -5.39 -6.09
CA CYS A 60 -10.25 -5.70 -5.14
C CYS A 60 -10.47 -4.98 -3.82
N PHE A 61 -10.14 -5.66 -2.71
CA PHE A 61 -10.39 -5.13 -1.37
C PHE A 61 -9.59 -3.84 -1.09
N ASP A 62 -8.33 -3.81 -1.49
CA ASP A 62 -7.46 -2.64 -1.35
C ASP A 62 -7.97 -1.42 -2.12
N ASP A 63 -8.37 -1.58 -3.39
CA ASP A 63 -9.04 -0.54 -4.17
C ASP A 63 -10.31 -0.04 -3.47
N GLY A 64 -11.15 -0.98 -3.01
CA GLY A 64 -12.42 -0.68 -2.35
C GLY A 64 -12.23 0.11 -1.05
N MET A 65 -11.30 -0.31 -0.20
CA MET A 65 -10.98 0.40 1.04
C MET A 65 -10.42 1.79 0.77
N PHE A 66 -9.48 1.90 -0.18
CA PHE A 66 -8.87 3.18 -0.50
C PHE A 66 -9.91 4.19 -1.02
N LEU A 67 -10.86 3.74 -1.85
CA LEU A 67 -11.96 4.59 -2.33
C LEU A 67 -13.00 4.88 -1.24
N GLN A 68 -13.38 3.88 -0.44
CA GLN A 68 -14.39 4.01 0.60
C GLN A 68 -14.03 5.10 1.62
N TYR A 69 -12.74 5.27 1.91
CA TYR A 69 -12.23 6.29 2.83
C TYR A 69 -11.66 7.52 2.12
N ASN A 70 -12.08 7.78 0.88
CA ASN A 70 -11.66 8.96 0.12
C ASN A 70 -10.13 9.13 0.08
N LEU A 71 -9.42 8.03 -0.14
CA LEU A 71 -7.96 7.94 -0.21
C LEU A 71 -7.22 8.24 1.11
N THR A 72 -7.92 8.41 2.24
CA THR A 72 -7.30 8.80 3.52
C THR A 72 -6.80 7.60 4.35
N VAL A 73 -7.19 6.38 4.01
CA VAL A 73 -6.75 5.16 4.70
C VAL A 73 -5.91 4.33 3.73
N PRO A 74 -4.59 4.13 3.99
CA PRO A 74 -3.76 3.35 3.09
C PRO A 74 -4.17 1.88 3.11
N ALA A 75 -4.23 1.26 1.93
CA ALA A 75 -4.52 -0.15 1.75
C ALA A 75 -3.60 -0.72 0.67
N LEU A 76 -3.11 -1.94 0.86
CA LEU A 76 -2.30 -2.65 -0.12
C LEU A 76 -2.49 -4.16 -0.01
N THR A 77 -2.11 -4.86 -1.06
CA THR A 77 -2.03 -6.31 -1.11
C THR A 77 -0.57 -6.75 -1.11
N ILE A 78 -0.24 -7.75 -0.30
CA ILE A 78 1.06 -8.45 -0.38
C ILE A 78 0.79 -9.83 -0.99
N GLU A 79 1.43 -10.11 -2.13
CA GLU A 79 1.60 -11.45 -2.70
C GLU A 79 2.90 -12.03 -2.16
N VAL A 80 2.81 -13.04 -1.30
CA VAL A 80 3.98 -13.67 -0.69
C VAL A 80 4.91 -14.25 -1.75
N GLU A 81 6.22 -14.20 -1.50
CA GLU A 81 7.25 -14.80 -2.33
C GLU A 81 7.01 -16.28 -2.61
N GLY A 82 7.38 -16.72 -3.81
CA GLY A 82 7.16 -18.09 -4.28
C GLY A 82 6.74 -18.12 -5.74
N GLY A 83 6.61 -19.34 -6.29
CA GLY A 83 6.16 -19.56 -7.67
C GLY A 83 5.02 -20.58 -7.77
N ASP A 84 4.50 -21.04 -6.64
CA ASP A 84 3.45 -22.06 -6.57
C ASP A 84 2.68 -21.91 -5.25
N PHE A 85 1.43 -22.38 -5.24
CA PHE A 85 0.63 -22.56 -4.03
C PHE A 85 1.15 -23.71 -3.16
N VAL A 86 1.92 -24.63 -3.74
CA VAL A 86 2.59 -25.71 -3.02
C VAL A 86 4.02 -25.29 -2.68
N SER A 87 4.27 -25.06 -1.39
CA SER A 87 5.60 -24.72 -0.85
C SER A 87 6.01 -25.72 0.23
N PRO A 88 7.32 -26.02 0.41
CA PRO A 88 7.77 -26.89 1.49
C PRO A 88 7.35 -26.35 2.86
N GLN A 89 6.88 -27.21 3.76
CA GLN A 89 6.51 -26.80 5.13
C GLN A 89 7.65 -26.07 5.86
N SER A 90 8.91 -26.39 5.53
CA SER A 90 10.10 -25.73 6.10
C SER A 90 10.22 -24.25 5.74
N SER A 91 9.53 -23.76 4.69
CA SER A 91 9.54 -22.34 4.30
C SER A 91 8.64 -21.47 5.19
N ILE A 92 7.67 -22.08 5.90
CA ILE A 92 6.62 -21.34 6.63
C ILE A 92 7.22 -20.35 7.63
N ARG A 93 8.20 -20.78 8.43
CA ARG A 93 8.80 -19.92 9.47
C ARG A 93 9.68 -18.82 8.86
N PRO A 94 10.67 -19.11 7.99
CA PRO A 94 11.47 -18.07 7.36
C PRO A 94 10.65 -17.03 6.59
N VAL A 95 9.64 -17.47 5.83
CA VAL A 95 8.74 -16.57 5.08
C VAL A 95 7.89 -15.75 6.05
N GLY A 96 7.36 -16.37 7.11
CA GLY A 96 6.59 -15.66 8.13
C GLY A 96 7.39 -14.58 8.85
N GLU A 97 8.67 -14.82 9.14
CA GLU A 97 9.57 -13.82 9.71
C GLU A 97 9.77 -12.64 8.75
N ASN A 98 9.90 -12.89 7.45
CA ASN A 98 10.02 -11.84 6.45
C ASN A 98 8.70 -11.03 6.32
N ILE A 99 7.55 -11.70 6.24
CA ILE A 99 6.22 -11.06 6.21
C ILE A 99 5.99 -10.20 7.45
N TYR A 100 6.44 -10.65 8.62
CA TYR A 100 6.35 -9.86 9.85
C TYR A 100 7.04 -8.49 9.71
N LEU A 101 8.22 -8.43 9.08
CA LEU A 101 8.91 -7.16 8.81
C LEU A 101 8.08 -6.24 7.91
N GLY A 102 7.49 -6.78 6.84
CA GLY A 102 6.61 -6.03 5.95
C GLY A 102 5.35 -5.48 6.64
N LEU A 103 4.73 -6.28 7.52
CA LEU A 103 3.56 -5.85 8.30
C LEU A 103 3.91 -4.76 9.32
N CYS A 104 5.05 -4.89 10.02
CA CYS A 104 5.55 -3.85 10.91
C CYS A 104 5.83 -2.55 10.15
N GLN A 105 6.45 -2.63 8.97
CA GLN A 105 6.68 -1.46 8.14
C GLN A 105 5.37 -0.84 7.67
N PHE A 106 4.40 -1.63 7.22
CA PHE A 106 3.08 -1.11 6.83
C PHE A 106 2.38 -0.38 7.99
N ALA A 107 2.44 -0.94 9.21
CA ALA A 107 1.87 -0.28 10.39
C ALA A 107 2.53 1.07 10.68
N HIS A 108 3.87 1.16 10.53
CA HIS A 108 4.60 2.42 10.67
C HIS A 108 4.17 3.43 9.59
N GLU A 109 4.17 3.01 8.33
CA GLU A 109 3.77 3.86 7.20
C GLU A 109 2.31 4.31 7.29
N ALA A 110 1.42 3.46 7.81
CA ALA A 110 0.02 3.83 8.03
C ALA A 110 -0.13 4.97 9.05
N LEU A 111 0.71 4.99 10.08
CA LEU A 111 0.75 6.09 11.04
C LEU A 111 1.25 7.39 10.38
N GLU A 112 2.31 7.32 9.58
CA GLU A 112 2.81 8.49 8.83
C GLU A 112 1.80 9.00 7.80
N TYR A 113 1.06 8.09 7.16
CA TYR A 113 -0.03 8.45 6.26
C TYR A 113 -1.15 9.20 6.97
N SER A 114 -1.54 8.76 8.19
CA SER A 114 -2.56 9.44 9.00
C SER A 114 -2.15 10.87 9.34
N LYS A 115 -0.90 11.09 9.75
CA LYS A 115 -0.38 12.44 10.03
C LYS A 115 -0.45 13.33 8.81
N PHE A 116 -0.01 12.82 7.66
CA PHE A 116 -0.11 13.55 6.39
C PHE A 116 -1.56 13.92 6.04
N VAL A 117 -2.52 13.01 6.27
CA VAL A 117 -3.94 13.29 6.07
C VAL A 117 -4.39 14.43 6.99
N GLU A 118 -4.08 14.35 8.29
CA GLU A 118 -4.44 15.39 9.27
C GLU A 118 -3.90 16.77 8.86
N GLU A 119 -2.65 16.84 8.43
CA GLU A 119 -2.03 18.07 7.91
C GLU A 119 -2.75 18.60 6.66
N ALA A 120 -3.05 17.73 5.69
CA ALA A 120 -3.70 18.13 4.44
C ALA A 120 -5.12 18.70 4.65
N TYR A 121 -5.87 18.21 5.64
CA TYR A 121 -7.20 18.74 5.96
C TYR A 121 -7.15 19.98 6.88
N THR A 122 -6.11 20.12 7.71
CA THR A 122 -5.95 21.31 8.56
C THR A 122 -5.62 22.55 7.72
N ASP A 123 -4.80 22.41 6.68
CA ASP A 123 -4.49 23.51 5.76
C ASP A 123 -5.70 23.96 4.93
N SER A 124 -6.62 23.04 4.59
CA SER A 124 -7.81 23.39 3.80
C SER A 124 -8.84 24.24 4.54
N ASP A 125 -8.89 24.14 5.87
CA ASP A 125 -9.82 24.93 6.69
C ASP A 125 -9.33 26.37 6.93
N SER A 126 -8.03 26.62 6.76
CA SER A 126 -7.42 27.94 6.98
C SER A 126 -7.73 29.01 5.92
N TYR A 127 -8.38 28.62 4.81
CA TYR A 127 -8.71 29.49 3.66
C TYR A 127 -10.17 29.93 3.56
N SER A 128 -10.95 29.85 4.66
CA SER A 128 -12.40 30.14 4.63
C SER A 128 -12.85 31.32 5.52
N ASP A 129 -11.99 32.31 5.74
CA ASP A 129 -12.35 33.56 6.45
C ASP A 129 -12.05 34.82 5.62
N ASP A 130 -12.59 34.89 4.41
CA ASP A 130 -12.86 36.15 3.72
C ASP A 130 -14.27 36.62 4.09
N GLY A 131 -14.34 37.21 5.29
CA GLY A 131 -15.52 37.86 5.81
C GLY A 131 -16.06 38.95 4.87
N GLU A 132 -17.17 38.66 4.21
CA GLU A 132 -18.09 39.66 3.68
C GLU A 132 -19.22 39.86 4.71
N PHE A 133 -19.03 40.82 5.62
CA PHE A 133 -20.14 41.38 6.39
C PHE A 133 -20.79 42.49 5.56
N ILE A 134 -22.06 42.28 5.21
CA ILE A 134 -23.01 43.29 4.70
C ILE A 134 -23.32 44.31 5.79
#